data_AF-A0A498SLY7-F1
#
_entry.id   AF-A0A498SLY7-F1
#
_cell.length_a   1.000
_cell.length_b   1.000
_cell.length_c   1.000
_cell.angle_alpha   90.00
_cell.angle_beta   90.00
_cell.angle_gamma   90.00
#
_symmetry.space_group_name_H-M   'P 1'
#
loop_
_entity.id
_entity.type
_entity.pdbx_description
1 polymer ?
#
loop_
_entity_poly.entity_id
_entity_poly.type
_entity_poly.pdbx_seq_one_letter_code
_entity_poly.pdbx_strand_id
1 'polypeptide(L)'
;MSLHVLRRCMSLSAAVQATEHVIRSPIQLHGVEGRYAVALYSAAVKDSKLDTIYKDLKSLQNIYQTSVKFENFILDPTLAPLSKVNTMKDVAKNLNVSKETLNFLG
;
A
#
# COMPACT_ATOMS: atom_id res chain seq x y z
N MET A 1 -0.65 56.06 7.59
CA MET A 1 -0.58 55.10 8.72
C MET A 1 -1.86 54.28 8.63
N SER A 2 -1.96 52.95 8.51
CA SER A 2 -1.08 51.80 8.71
C SER A 2 -1.68 50.65 7.84
N LEU A 3 -0.91 50.09 6.91
CA LEU A 3 -0.39 48.71 6.91
C LEU A 3 -1.40 47.56 6.74
N HIS A 4 -1.09 46.76 5.72
CA HIS A 4 -1.56 45.43 5.35
C HIS A 4 -1.81 44.43 6.52
N VAL A 5 -2.49 43.33 6.17
CA VAL A 5 -2.36 41.97 6.73
C VAL A 5 -3.39 41.57 7.79
N LEU A 6 -4.43 40.86 7.36
CA LEU A 6 -4.86 39.61 8.02
C LEU A 6 -5.22 38.56 6.95
N ARG A 7 -4.15 38.13 6.26
CA ARG A 7 -4.05 36.94 5.42
C ARG A 7 -3.61 35.78 6.34
N ARG A 8 -4.25 34.61 6.18
CA ARG A 8 -3.93 33.27 6.75
C ARG A 8 -4.39 32.96 8.18
N CYS A 9 -5.64 32.51 8.32
CA CYS A 9 -6.07 31.67 9.45
C CYS A 9 -6.98 30.53 8.98
N MET A 10 -6.50 29.66 8.09
CA MET A 10 -7.02 28.28 7.97
C MET A 10 -5.85 27.36 7.64
N SER A 11 -5.14 26.95 8.68
CA SER A 11 -4.15 25.89 8.62
C SER A 11 -4.89 24.55 8.58
N LEU A 12 -4.97 23.94 7.39
CA LEU A 12 -5.57 22.62 7.16
C LEU A 12 -4.68 21.46 7.66
N SER A 13 -3.58 21.74 8.36
CA SER A 13 -2.58 20.74 8.75
C SER A 13 -3.06 19.73 9.79
N ALA A 14 -4.08 20.06 10.59
CA ALA A 14 -4.64 19.14 11.60
C ALA A 14 -5.54 18.06 11.00
N ALA A 15 -6.22 18.34 9.88
CA ALA A 15 -7.13 17.39 9.24
C ALA A 15 -6.40 16.22 8.55
N VAL A 16 -5.11 16.38 8.21
CA VAL A 16 -4.27 15.31 7.65
C VAL A 16 -3.87 14.27 8.70
N GLN A 17 -3.93 14.59 10.00
CA GLN A 17 -3.54 13.66 11.07
C GLN A 17 -4.70 12.75 11.55
N ALA A 18 -5.91 12.93 11.02
CA ALA A 18 -7.10 12.19 11.43
C ALA A 18 -7.34 10.89 10.63
N THR A 19 -6.29 10.27 10.10
CA THR A 19 -6.36 8.87 9.64
C THR A 19 -6.04 7.98 10.84
N GLU A 20 -7.06 7.25 11.31
CA GLU A 20 -7.05 6.19 12.34
C GLU A 20 -5.68 5.78 12.91
N HIS A 21 -5.54 5.81 14.23
CA HIS A 21 -4.44 5.25 15.06
C HIS A 21 -3.43 4.34 14.31
N VAL A 22 -2.55 4.96 13.51
CA VAL A 22 -1.56 4.27 12.70
C VAL A 22 -0.45 3.82 13.64
N ILE A 23 -0.35 2.51 13.86
CA ILE A 23 0.72 1.92 14.67
C ILE A 23 2.04 2.26 14.01
N ARG A 24 2.85 3.10 14.66
CA ARG A 24 4.10 3.56 14.05
C ARG A 24 5.06 2.40 13.89
N SER A 25 5.55 2.23 12.65
CA SER A 25 6.65 1.31 12.37
C SER A 25 7.87 1.69 13.22
N PRO A 26 8.59 0.71 13.80
CA PRO A 26 9.78 0.96 14.61
C PRO A 26 10.90 1.65 13.82
N ILE A 27 10.93 1.44 12.51
CA ILE A 27 11.80 2.14 11.57
C ILE A 27 11.00 3.14 10.74
N GLN A 28 11.49 4.38 10.65
CA GLN A 28 10.89 5.42 9.83
C GLN A 28 11.31 5.23 8.38
N LEU A 29 10.36 4.78 7.55
CA LEU A 29 10.54 4.63 6.12
C LEU A 29 10.03 5.87 5.40
N HIS A 30 10.75 6.31 4.37
CA HIS A 30 10.44 7.51 3.60
C HIS A 30 10.04 7.15 2.16
N GLY A 31 9.53 8.12 1.40
CA GLY A 31 9.11 7.92 0.02
C GLY A 31 7.72 7.29 -0.12
N VAL A 32 7.36 6.99 -1.37
CA VAL A 32 6.05 6.39 -1.71
C VAL A 32 5.99 4.93 -1.24
N GLU A 33 7.03 4.16 -1.54
CA GLU A 33 7.22 2.79 -1.07
C GLU A 33 7.20 2.67 0.46
N GLY A 34 7.88 3.58 1.17
CA GLY A 34 7.91 3.60 2.62
C GLY A 34 6.53 3.85 3.23
N ARG A 35 5.72 4.73 2.62
CA ARG A 35 4.33 4.96 3.07
C ARG A 35 3.47 3.71 2.92
N TYR A 36 3.56 3.01 1.79
CA TYR A 36 2.85 1.75 1.60
C TYR A 36 3.29 0.67 2.59
N ALA A 37 4.59 0.53 2.82
CA ALA A 37 5.14 -0.43 3.78
C ALA A 37 4.67 -0.13 5.21
N VAL A 38 4.73 1.14 5.65
CA VAL A 38 4.26 1.55 6.98
C VAL A 38 2.77 1.34 7.14
N ALA A 39 1.95 1.67 6.12
CA ALA A 39 0.51 1.46 6.15
C ALA A 39 0.15 -0.03 6.28
N LEU A 40 0.80 -0.89 5.47
CA LEU A 40 0.58 -2.33 5.52
C LEU A 40 1.03 -2.92 6.87
N TYR A 41 2.18 -2.51 7.39
CA TYR A 41 2.65 -2.93 8.71
C TYR A 41 1.66 -2.52 9.82
N SER A 42 1.15 -1.29 9.76
CA SER A 42 0.18 -0.78 10.73
C SER A 42 -1.11 -1.60 10.73
N ALA A 43 -1.63 -1.94 9.55
CA ALA A 43 -2.79 -2.81 9.40
C ALA A 43 -2.50 -4.24 9.89
N ALA A 44 -1.37 -4.82 9.50
CA ALA A 44 -0.96 -6.16 9.89
C ALA A 44 -0.84 -6.33 11.42
N VAL A 45 -0.31 -5.31 12.11
CA VAL A 45 -0.18 -5.33 13.57
C VAL A 45 -1.55 -5.14 14.23
N LYS A 46 -2.42 -4.27 13.70
CA LYS A 46 -3.80 -4.09 14.20
C LYS A 46 -4.61 -5.38 14.11
N ASP A 47 -4.46 -6.12 13.01
CA ASP A 47 -5.15 -7.40 12.78
C ASP A 47 -4.39 -8.63 13.31
N SER A 48 -3.20 -8.45 13.92
CA SER A 48 -2.36 -9.54 14.44
C SER A 48 -2.02 -10.64 13.41
N LYS A 49 -1.90 -10.28 12.12
CA LYS A 49 -1.68 -11.19 10.99
C LYS A 49 -0.32 -11.01 10.30
N LEU A 50 0.67 -10.55 11.06
CA LEU A 50 1.99 -10.19 10.52
C LEU A 50 2.69 -11.36 9.81
N ASP A 51 2.72 -12.55 10.43
CA ASP A 51 3.36 -13.74 9.86
C ASP A 51 2.70 -14.21 8.56
N THR A 52 1.37 -14.12 8.48
CA THR A 52 0.61 -14.53 7.30
C THR A 52 0.90 -13.60 6.12
N ILE A 53 0.80 -12.28 6.35
CA ILE A 53 1.06 -11.27 5.31
C ILE A 53 2.51 -11.37 4.83
N TYR A 54 3.47 -11.61 5.74
CA TYR A 54 4.87 -11.80 5.36
C TYR A 54 5.07 -13.02 4.44
N LYS A 55 4.44 -14.16 4.75
CA LYS A 55 4.50 -15.36 3.90
C LYS A 55 3.86 -15.14 2.53
N ASP A 56 2.73 -14.43 2.49
CA ASP A 56 2.04 -14.09 1.24
C ASP A 56 2.95 -13.23 0.35
N LEU A 57 3.54 -12.16 0.91
CA LEU A 57 4.44 -11.26 0.16
C LEU A 57 5.69 -11.98 -0.34
N LYS A 58 6.26 -12.88 0.46
CA LYS A 58 7.42 -13.68 0.05
C LYS A 58 7.07 -14.63 -1.10
N SER A 59 5.88 -15.21 -1.07
CA SER A 59 5.39 -16.08 -2.15
C SER A 59 5.16 -15.28 -3.45
N LEU A 60 4.58 -14.08 -3.35
CA LEU A 60 4.41 -13.17 -4.49
C LEU A 60 5.74 -12.72 -5.08
N GLN A 61 6.73 -12.41 -4.24
CA GLN A 61 8.09 -12.07 -4.70
C GLN A 61 8.71 -13.23 -5.48
N ASN A 62 8.57 -14.46 -5.00
CA ASN A 62 9.11 -15.63 -5.68
C ASN A 62 8.47 -15.84 -7.06
N ILE A 63 7.16 -15.63 -7.18
CA ILE A 63 6.44 -15.74 -8.46
C ILE A 63 6.89 -14.68 -9.44
N TYR A 64 7.07 -13.44 -8.95
CA TYR A 64 7.60 -12.35 -9.75
C TYR A 64 8.98 -12.68 -10.32
N GLN A 65 9.86 -13.30 -9.52
CA GLN A 65 11.21 -13.68 -9.96
C GLN A 65 11.23 -14.93 -10.86
N THR A 66 10.32 -15.88 -10.63
CA THR A 66 10.33 -17.16 -11.35
C THR A 66 9.63 -17.08 -12.71
N SER A 67 8.61 -16.23 -12.83
CA SER A 67 7.75 -16.22 -14.02
C SER A 67 7.93 -14.96 -14.86
N VAL A 68 8.75 -15.10 -15.92
CA VAL A 68 9.00 -14.05 -16.92
C VAL A 68 7.70 -13.52 -17.55
N LYS A 69 6.68 -14.38 -17.71
CA LYS A 69 5.37 -13.97 -18.24
C LYS A 69 4.64 -13.00 -17.31
N PHE A 70 4.75 -13.19 -16.00
CA PHE A 70 4.08 -12.35 -15.01
C PHE A 70 4.80 -11.00 -14.86
N GLU A 71 6.14 -11.01 -14.91
CA GLU A 71 6.93 -9.79 -14.94
C GLU A 71 6.55 -8.91 -16.16
N ASN A 72 6.51 -9.49 -17.36
CA ASN A 72 6.10 -8.77 -18.56
C ASN A 72 4.66 -8.24 -18.44
N PHE A 73 3.74 -9.02 -17.87
CA PHE A 73 2.36 -8.58 -17.62
C PHE A 73 2.29 -7.34 -16.69
N ILE A 74 3.11 -7.30 -15.64
CA ILE A 74 3.17 -6.17 -14.72
C ILE A 74 3.74 -4.93 -15.40
N LEU A 75 4.80 -5.10 -16.19
CA LEU A 75 5.49 -3.98 -16.86
C LEU A 75 4.74 -3.45 -18.09
N ASP A 76 3.85 -4.25 -18.68
CA ASP A 76 3.13 -3.88 -19.90
C ASP A 76 2.18 -2.68 -19.67
N PRO A 77 2.42 -1.51 -20.30
CA PRO A 77 1.57 -0.33 -20.17
C PRO A 77 0.33 -0.36 -21.08
N THR A 78 0.20 -1.34 -21.98
CA THR A 78 -0.89 -1.42 -22.97
C THR A 78 -2.19 -2.00 -22.39
N LEU A 79 -2.10 -2.67 -21.23
CA LEU A 79 -3.25 -3.25 -20.54
C LEU A 79 -4.07 -2.19 -19.81
N ALA A 80 -5.40 -2.28 -19.94
CA ALA A 80 -6.30 -1.41 -19.21
C ALA A 80 -6.09 -1.57 -17.68
N PRO A 81 -5.98 -0.47 -16.90
CA PRO A 81 -5.69 -0.54 -15.47
C PRO A 81 -6.66 -1.42 -14.68
N LEU A 82 -7.96 -1.33 -14.98
CA LEU A 82 -8.99 -2.14 -14.34
C LEU A 82 -8.82 -3.63 -14.63
N SER A 83 -8.46 -3.99 -15.87
CA SER A 83 -8.20 -5.39 -16.22
C SER A 83 -6.97 -5.91 -15.49
N LYS A 84 -5.92 -5.09 -15.37
CA LYS A 84 -4.70 -5.47 -14.63
C LYS A 84 -4.99 -5.73 -13.15
N VAL A 85 -5.79 -4.87 -12.51
CA VAL A 85 -6.21 -5.06 -11.11
C VAL A 85 -7.06 -6.32 -10.94
N ASN A 86 -8.02 -6.58 -11.84
CA ASN A 86 -8.86 -7.77 -11.76
C ASN A 86 -8.04 -9.07 -11.92
N THR A 87 -7.16 -9.13 -12.93
CA THR A 87 -6.26 -10.27 -13.11
C THR A 87 -5.34 -10.45 -11.90
N MET A 88 -4.83 -9.36 -11.31
CA MET A 88 -4.01 -9.44 -10.10
C MET A 88 -4.81 -9.99 -8.90
N LYS A 89 -6.06 -9.57 -8.72
CA LYS A 89 -6.97 -10.13 -7.71
C LYS A 89 -7.19 -11.62 -7.91
N ASP A 90 -7.36 -12.07 -9.15
CA ASP A 90 -7.56 -13.48 -9.45
C ASP A 90 -6.29 -14.31 -9.23
N VAL A 91 -5.12 -13.80 -9.59
CA VAL A 91 -3.83 -14.43 -9.26
C VAL A 91 -3.67 -14.52 -7.73
N ALA A 92 -3.95 -13.46 -6.99
CA ALA A 92 -3.91 -13.43 -5.54
C ALA A 92 -4.86 -14.48 -4.90
N LYS A 93 -6.08 -14.63 -5.41
CA LYS A 93 -7.03 -15.67 -4.95
C LYS A 93 -6.50 -17.08 -5.21
N ASN A 94 -5.91 -17.34 -6.38
CA ASN A 94 -5.32 -18.63 -6.72
C ASN A 94 -4.15 -19.00 -5.79
N LEU A 95 -3.46 -17.98 -5.26
CA LEU A 95 -2.36 -18.12 -4.31
C LEU A 95 -2.82 -18.26 -2.86
N ASN A 96 -4.13 -18.26 -2.61
CA ASN A 96 -4.74 -18.36 -1.29
C ASN A 96 -4.23 -17.27 -0.31
N VAL A 97 -3.98 -16.06 -0.82
CA VAL A 97 -3.48 -14.97 0.03
C VAL A 97 -4.56 -14.51 1.01
N SER A 98 -4.11 -13.98 2.15
CA SER A 98 -4.99 -13.43 3.18
C SER A 98 -5.80 -12.22 2.66
N LYS A 99 -6.94 -11.97 3.31
CA LYS A 99 -7.87 -10.87 2.95
C LYS A 99 -7.17 -9.51 3.00
N GLU A 100 -6.27 -9.35 3.95
CA GLU A 100 -5.46 -8.16 4.17
C GLU A 100 -4.51 -7.92 2.99
N THR A 101 -3.82 -8.97 2.52
CA THR A 101 -2.97 -8.92 1.33
C THR A 101 -3.80 -8.67 0.06
N LEU A 102 -4.98 -9.24 -0.06
CA LEU A 102 -5.87 -9.01 -1.20
C LEU A 102 -6.38 -7.57 -1.28
N ASN A 103 -6.68 -6.95 -0.14
CA ASN A 103 -7.05 -5.53 -0.05
C ASN A 103 -5.87 -4.61 -0.41
N PHE A 104 -4.64 -5.01 -0.12
CA PHE A 104 -3.44 -4.24 -0.48
C PHE A 104 -3.19 -4.21 -2.00
N LEU A 105 -3.53 -5.30 -2.70
CA LEU A 105 -3.29 -5.46 -4.14
C LEU A 105 -4.42 -4.92 -5.03
N GLY A 106 -5.49 -4.37 -4.45
CA GLY A 106 -6.79 -4.28 -5.10
C GLY A 106 -7.56 -2.98 -4.95
#